data_AF-A0AAV6G209-F1
#
_entry.id   AF-A0AAV6G209-F1
#
_cell.length_a   1.000
_cell.length_b   1.000
_cell.length_c   1.000
_cell.angle_alpha   90.00
_cell.angle_beta   90.00
_cell.angle_gamma   90.00
#
_symmetry.space_group_name_H-M   'P 1'
#
loop_
_entity.id
_entity.type
_entity.pdbx_description
1 polymer ?
#
loop_
_entity_poly.entity_id
_entity_poly.type
_entity_poly.pdbx_seq_one_letter_code
_entity_poly.pdbx_strand_id
1 'polypeptide(L)'
;MSLEKCFFVPNIIGYIRIVLVLAAWCAFNNHALFLPAYVTSIILDGIDGWIARRLNQTSRFGAWLDVIIDNMGRSMVWNMLFQWGWLISTLEWCVFVCNYSAFGVQWKSSFKESPYWVNAIMAKGFKTPLGVFTVAGLHVLPVWLYGCQHGVLTNTFYIPEWCQGLVLLLLIAGRLLCMSVEMWCIWTHVLYLTDIKETKHN
;
A
#
# COMPACT_ATOMS: atom_id res chain seq x y z
N MET A 1 23.07 5.11 -19.16
CA MET A 1 22.09 6.19 -18.91
C MET A 1 20.69 5.74 -18.42
N SER A 2 20.09 4.63 -18.89
CA SER A 2 18.77 4.15 -18.38
C SER A 2 18.86 3.20 -17.18
N LEU A 3 19.78 2.23 -17.21
CA LEU A 3 19.95 1.22 -16.15
C LEU A 3 20.60 1.75 -14.86
N GLU A 4 21.33 2.85 -14.93
CA GLU A 4 21.92 3.51 -13.74
C GLU A 4 20.86 3.89 -12.70
N LYS A 5 19.62 4.17 -13.15
CA LYS A 5 18.51 4.47 -12.24
C LYS A 5 18.19 3.29 -11.34
N CYS A 6 18.40 2.04 -11.76
CA CYS A 6 18.20 0.86 -10.92
C CYS A 6 19.17 0.84 -9.72
N PHE A 7 20.32 1.49 -9.84
CA PHE A 7 21.37 1.54 -8.81
C PHE A 7 21.34 2.82 -7.97
N PHE A 8 20.30 3.65 -8.09
CA PHE A 8 20.09 4.77 -7.19
C PHE A 8 19.97 4.26 -5.74
N VAL A 9 20.52 5.02 -4.79
CA VAL A 9 20.48 4.70 -3.36
C VAL A 9 19.07 4.33 -2.86
N PRO A 10 17.98 5.08 -3.18
CA PRO A 10 16.63 4.69 -2.80
C PRO A 10 16.19 3.33 -3.38
N ASN A 11 16.63 2.96 -4.58
CA ASN A 11 16.26 1.68 -5.19
C ASN A 11 17.05 0.51 -4.60
N ILE A 12 18.29 0.74 -4.17
CA ILE A 12 19.04 -0.23 -3.37
C ILE A 12 18.31 -0.51 -2.05
N ILE A 13 17.77 0.53 -1.40
CA ILE A 13 16.92 0.37 -0.21
C ILE A 13 15.66 -0.43 -0.57
N GLY A 14 15.03 -0.16 -1.72
CA GLY A 14 13.94 -0.98 -2.25
C GLY A 14 14.30 -2.47 -2.37
N TYR A 15 15.49 -2.81 -2.89
CA TYR A 15 15.92 -4.22 -2.95
C TYR A 15 16.14 -4.83 -1.57
N ILE A 16 16.65 -4.07 -0.60
CA ILE A 16 16.74 -4.50 0.81
C ILE A 16 15.35 -4.76 1.38
N ARG A 17 14.37 -3.88 1.09
CA ARG A 17 12.96 -4.07 1.50
C ARG A 17 12.37 -5.37 0.94
N ILE A 18 12.66 -5.74 -0.31
CA ILE A 18 12.25 -7.05 -0.87
C ILE A 18 12.78 -8.20 -0.02
N VAL A 19 14.07 -8.19 0.30
CA VAL A 19 14.70 -9.23 1.13
C VAL A 19 14.07 -9.28 2.52
N LEU A 20 13.82 -8.12 3.15
CA LEU A 20 13.17 -8.05 4.46
C LEU A 20 11.74 -8.58 4.43
N VAL A 21 10.96 -8.28 3.39
CA VAL A 21 9.59 -8.78 3.23
C VAL A 21 9.59 -10.30 3.04
N LEU A 22 10.50 -10.85 2.22
CA LEU A 22 10.65 -12.29 2.05
C LEU A 22 11.11 -12.99 3.34
N ALA A 23 12.05 -12.39 4.06
CA ALA A 23 12.50 -12.89 5.36
C ALA A 23 11.34 -12.88 6.38
N ALA A 24 10.54 -11.81 6.41
CA ALA A 24 9.34 -11.73 7.23
C ALA A 24 8.36 -12.85 6.87
N TRP A 25 8.10 -13.11 5.58
CA TRP A 25 7.25 -14.23 5.18
C TRP A 25 7.77 -15.57 5.71
N CYS A 26 9.03 -15.91 5.46
CA CYS A 26 9.63 -17.15 5.96
C CYS A 26 9.52 -17.27 7.49
N ALA A 27 9.50 -16.14 8.19
CA ALA A 27 9.40 -16.05 9.64
C ALA A 27 7.99 -15.81 10.17
N PHE A 28 6.93 -15.89 9.36
CA PHE A 28 5.57 -15.45 9.74
C PHE A 28 5.07 -16.03 11.07
N ASN A 29 5.31 -17.33 11.33
CA ASN A 29 4.88 -17.99 12.56
C ASN A 29 5.75 -17.65 13.78
N ASN A 30 6.89 -16.99 13.59
CA ASN A 30 7.79 -16.53 14.65
C ASN A 30 7.73 -15.00 14.74
N HIS A 31 6.79 -14.51 15.54
CA HIS A 31 6.56 -13.06 15.75
C HIS A 31 7.80 -12.26 16.18
N ALA A 32 8.76 -12.87 16.88
CA ALA A 32 10.02 -12.23 17.26
C ALA A 32 10.95 -11.94 16.07
N LEU A 33 10.77 -12.65 14.95
CA LEU A 33 11.51 -12.44 13.70
C LEU A 33 10.67 -11.72 12.64
N PHE A 34 9.39 -12.08 12.52
CA PHE A 34 8.46 -11.43 11.58
C PHE A 34 8.34 -9.93 11.83
N LEU A 35 8.05 -9.51 13.07
CA LEU A 35 7.75 -8.11 13.36
C LEU A 35 8.96 -7.20 13.11
N PRO A 36 10.19 -7.50 13.59
CA PRO A 36 11.34 -6.66 13.29
C PRO A 36 11.63 -6.58 11.79
N ALA A 37 11.55 -7.69 11.05
CA ALA A 37 11.81 -7.68 9.61
C ALA A 37 10.77 -6.85 8.85
N TYR A 38 9.49 -7.07 9.13
CA TYR A 38 8.39 -6.37 8.46
C TYR A 38 8.33 -4.88 8.81
N VAL A 39 8.45 -4.54 10.10
CA VAL A 39 8.49 -3.15 10.57
C VAL A 39 9.71 -2.41 10.02
N THR A 40 10.88 -3.07 9.95
CA THR A 40 12.07 -2.46 9.33
C THR A 40 11.82 -2.16 7.85
N SER A 41 11.16 -3.05 7.12
CA SER A 41 10.79 -2.79 5.72
C SER A 41 9.88 -1.56 5.58
N ILE A 42 8.87 -1.42 6.45
CA ILE A 42 7.97 -0.25 6.48
C ILE A 42 8.72 1.04 6.83
N ILE A 43 9.67 0.99 7.76
CA ILE A 43 10.47 2.18 8.10
C ILE A 43 11.35 2.59 6.90
N LEU A 44 11.93 1.61 6.20
CA LEU A 44 12.77 1.85 5.03
C LEU A 44 11.99 2.45 3.85
N ASP A 45 10.70 2.13 3.69
CA ASP A 45 9.80 2.76 2.72
C ASP A 45 9.76 4.30 2.90
N GLY A 46 9.52 4.76 4.12
CA GLY A 46 9.54 6.20 4.41
C GLY A 46 10.91 6.85 4.17
N ILE A 47 12.00 6.11 4.45
CA ILE A 47 13.37 6.57 4.30
C ILE A 47 13.78 6.68 2.84
N ASP A 48 13.43 5.70 1.99
CA ASP A 48 13.85 5.70 0.58
C ASP A 48 13.30 6.91 -0.17
N GLY A 49 12.04 7.30 0.08
CA GLY A 49 11.45 8.47 -0.54
C GLY A 49 12.11 9.76 -0.05
N TRP A 50 12.47 9.82 1.23
CA TRP A 50 13.21 10.97 1.77
C TRP A 50 14.62 11.08 1.18
N ILE A 51 15.34 9.96 1.06
CA ILE A 51 16.67 9.91 0.42
C ILE A 51 16.57 10.28 -1.06
N ALA A 52 15.57 9.78 -1.78
CA ALA A 52 15.34 10.09 -3.19
C ALA A 52 15.22 11.60 -3.42
N ARG A 53 14.47 12.30 -2.56
CA ARG A 53 14.34 13.77 -2.62
C ARG A 53 15.62 14.49 -2.22
N ARG A 54 16.31 14.03 -1.17
CA ARG A 54 17.53 14.67 -0.66
C ARG A 54 18.71 14.54 -1.62
N LEU A 55 18.85 13.40 -2.29
CA LEU A 55 19.92 13.13 -3.26
C LEU A 55 19.55 13.49 -4.70
N ASN A 56 18.36 14.05 -4.93
CA ASN A 56 17.81 14.30 -6.27
C ASN A 56 17.82 13.03 -7.17
N GLN A 57 17.56 11.88 -6.57
CA GLN A 57 17.54 10.55 -7.19
C GLN A 57 16.11 10.01 -7.38
N THR A 58 15.15 10.89 -7.65
CA THR A 58 13.77 10.48 -7.95
C THR A 58 13.67 9.88 -9.35
N SER A 59 13.01 8.74 -9.51
CA SER A 59 12.85 8.08 -10.82
C SER A 59 11.48 7.39 -10.95
N ARG A 60 11.02 7.23 -12.20
CA ARG A 60 9.78 6.49 -12.49
C ARG A 60 9.87 5.02 -12.06
N PHE A 61 11.04 4.41 -12.26
CA PHE A 61 11.33 3.04 -11.82
C PHE A 61 11.23 2.93 -10.30
N GLY A 62 11.85 3.85 -9.55
CA GLY A 62 11.77 3.83 -8.08
C GLY A 62 10.34 3.99 -7.57
N ALA A 63 9.58 4.95 -8.11
CA ALA A 63 8.17 5.13 -7.73
C ALA A 63 7.29 3.92 -8.07
N TRP A 64 7.60 3.19 -9.14
CA TRP A 64 6.92 1.94 -9.49
C TRP A 64 7.33 0.79 -8.55
N LEU A 65 8.63 0.62 -8.32
CA LEU A 65 9.19 -0.42 -7.45
C LEU A 65 8.65 -0.31 -6.03
N ASP A 66 8.55 0.91 -5.51
CA ASP A 66 7.98 1.23 -4.21
C ASP A 66 6.57 0.65 -4.02
N VAL A 67 5.66 0.94 -4.96
CA VAL A 67 4.28 0.44 -4.94
C VAL A 67 4.22 -1.09 -5.09
N ILE A 68 5.11 -1.68 -5.89
CA ILE A 68 5.22 -3.14 -6.05
C ILE A 68 5.58 -3.80 -4.72
N ILE A 69 6.59 -3.29 -4.01
CA ILE A 69 7.05 -3.86 -2.74
C ILE A 69 5.97 -3.75 -1.67
N ASP A 70 5.27 -2.62 -1.63
CA ASP A 70 4.14 -2.36 -0.74
C ASP A 70 2.97 -3.32 -0.97
N ASN A 71 2.53 -3.47 -2.21
CA ASN A 71 1.48 -4.43 -2.58
C ASN A 71 1.92 -5.86 -2.27
N MET A 72 3.16 -6.21 -2.56
CA MET A 72 3.73 -7.53 -2.26
C MET A 72 3.70 -7.81 -0.75
N GLY A 73 4.22 -6.89 0.07
CA GLY A 73 4.26 -7.03 1.52
C GLY A 73 2.88 -7.16 2.15
N ARG A 74 1.90 -6.35 1.73
CA ARG A 74 0.51 -6.49 2.25
C ARG A 74 -0.16 -7.77 1.75
N SER A 75 0.04 -8.14 0.48
CA SER A 75 -0.51 -9.39 -0.07
C SER A 75 -0.04 -10.59 0.74
N MET A 76 1.26 -10.68 1.06
CA MET A 76 1.80 -11.78 1.86
C MET A 76 1.12 -11.87 3.23
N VAL A 77 0.99 -10.74 3.94
CA VAL A 77 0.35 -10.74 5.26
C VAL A 77 -1.12 -11.13 5.16
N TRP A 78 -1.89 -10.59 4.21
CA TRP A 78 -3.29 -10.96 4.03
C TRP A 78 -3.50 -12.45 3.77
N ASN A 79 -2.72 -13.03 2.84
CA ASN A 79 -2.83 -14.44 2.48
C ASN A 79 -2.44 -15.39 3.61
N MET A 80 -1.50 -14.97 4.47
CA MET A 80 -1.08 -15.77 5.62
C MET A 80 -2.06 -15.65 6.81
N LEU A 81 -2.79 -14.53 6.93
CA LEU A 81 -3.77 -14.32 7.99
C LEU A 81 -5.13 -14.99 7.73
N PHE A 82 -5.58 -15.03 6.47
CA PHE A 82 -6.90 -15.54 6.12
C PHE A 82 -6.90 -16.28 4.79
N GLN A 83 -7.67 -17.37 4.71
CA GLN A 83 -7.88 -18.14 3.47
C GLN A 83 -8.43 -17.30 2.31
N TRP A 84 -9.18 -16.23 2.61
CA TRP A 84 -9.76 -15.31 1.62
C TRP A 84 -8.93 -14.03 1.43
N GLY A 85 -7.74 -13.94 2.05
CA GLY A 85 -6.85 -12.78 1.94
C GLY A 85 -6.38 -12.49 0.51
N TRP A 86 -6.45 -13.49 -0.37
CA TRP A 86 -6.18 -13.31 -1.79
C TRP A 86 -7.16 -12.35 -2.46
N LEU A 87 -8.42 -12.24 -2.00
CA LEU A 87 -9.38 -11.28 -2.57
C LEU A 87 -8.93 -9.84 -2.37
N ILE A 88 -8.47 -9.51 -1.16
CA ILE A 88 -7.95 -8.17 -0.83
C ILE A 88 -6.68 -7.91 -1.64
N SER A 89 -5.80 -8.92 -1.75
CA SER A 89 -4.58 -8.83 -2.56
C SER A 89 -4.93 -8.56 -4.03
N THR A 90 -5.85 -9.32 -4.62
CA THR A 90 -6.30 -9.16 -6.01
C THR A 90 -6.88 -7.77 -6.26
N LEU A 91 -7.66 -7.23 -5.32
CA LEU A 91 -8.17 -5.86 -5.39
C LEU A 91 -7.02 -4.84 -5.45
N GLU A 92 -6.07 -4.91 -4.51
CA GLU A 92 -4.93 -3.98 -4.45
C GLU A 92 -4.06 -4.03 -5.72
N TRP A 93 -3.84 -5.23 -6.26
CA TRP A 93 -3.14 -5.41 -7.54
C TRP A 93 -3.93 -4.89 -8.73
N CYS A 94 -5.25 -5.10 -8.76
CA CYS A 94 -6.11 -4.58 -9.81
C CYS A 94 -6.10 -3.04 -9.84
N VAL A 95 -6.21 -2.41 -8.67
CA VAL A 95 -6.11 -0.94 -8.52
C VAL A 95 -4.77 -0.43 -9.01
N PHE A 96 -3.68 -1.10 -8.64
CA PHE A 96 -2.35 -0.74 -9.12
C PHE A 96 -2.25 -0.79 -10.65
N VAL A 97 -2.71 -1.87 -11.27
CA VAL A 97 -2.72 -2.01 -12.73
C VAL A 97 -3.56 -0.91 -13.38
N CYS A 98 -4.78 -0.67 -12.90
CA CYS A 98 -5.70 0.34 -13.43
C CYS A 98 -5.12 1.76 -13.35
N ASN A 99 -4.54 2.13 -12.21
CA ASN A 99 -3.99 3.47 -12.00
C ASN A 99 -2.69 3.67 -12.78
N TYR A 100 -1.84 2.64 -12.85
CA TYR A 100 -0.58 2.73 -13.60
C TYR A 100 -0.81 2.73 -15.12
N SER A 101 -1.77 1.94 -15.63
CA SER A 101 -2.08 1.83 -17.06
C SER A 101 -2.77 3.07 -17.62
N ALA A 102 -3.74 3.66 -16.90
CA ALA A 102 -4.47 4.84 -17.40
C ALA A 102 -3.68 6.15 -17.30
N PHE A 103 -2.81 6.29 -16.30
CA PHE A 103 -2.31 7.64 -15.95
C PHE A 103 -0.81 7.70 -15.65
N GLY A 104 -0.09 6.59 -15.71
CA GLY A 104 1.35 6.52 -15.45
C GLY A 104 1.75 7.21 -14.13
N VAL A 105 2.84 7.99 -14.16
CA VAL A 105 3.38 8.66 -12.96
C VAL A 105 2.49 9.81 -12.45
N GLN A 106 1.57 10.30 -13.29
CA GLN A 106 0.72 11.46 -13.01
C GLN A 106 -0.70 11.06 -12.54
N TRP A 107 -0.93 9.79 -12.19
CA TRP A 107 -2.26 9.30 -11.76
C TRP A 107 -2.91 10.13 -10.65
N LYS A 108 -2.10 10.68 -9.72
CA LYS A 108 -2.58 11.57 -8.65
C LYS A 108 -3.17 12.90 -9.15
N SER A 109 -2.87 13.33 -10.37
CA SER A 109 -3.41 14.57 -10.97
C SER A 109 -4.66 14.37 -11.83
N SER A 110 -5.01 13.12 -12.14
CA SER A 110 -6.19 12.75 -12.94
C SER A 110 -7.50 12.88 -12.17
N PHE A 111 -7.44 13.07 -10.86
CA PHE A 111 -8.60 13.12 -9.97
C PHE A 111 -9.34 14.47 -9.93
N LYS A 112 -9.11 15.37 -10.90
CA LYS A 112 -9.82 16.65 -10.96
C LYS A 112 -11.34 16.49 -11.15
N GLU A 113 -11.79 15.35 -11.69
CA GLU A 113 -13.21 15.00 -11.85
C GLU A 113 -13.69 13.96 -10.83
N SER A 114 -12.93 13.72 -9.75
CA SER A 114 -13.32 12.74 -8.73
C SER A 114 -14.49 13.23 -7.86
N PRO A 115 -15.35 12.31 -7.36
CA PRO A 115 -16.36 12.65 -6.37
C PRO A 115 -15.75 13.34 -5.14
N TYR A 116 -16.51 14.24 -4.50
CA TYR A 116 -16.05 15.04 -3.36
C TYR A 116 -15.38 14.21 -2.25
N TRP A 117 -15.95 13.05 -1.91
CA TRP A 117 -15.42 12.18 -0.85
C TRP A 117 -14.08 11.53 -1.24
N VAL A 118 -13.90 11.12 -2.51
CA VAL A 118 -12.62 10.60 -3.02
C VAL A 118 -11.57 11.72 -2.98
N ASN A 119 -11.95 12.91 -3.45
CA ASN A 119 -11.07 14.07 -3.43
C ASN A 119 -10.61 14.41 -2.00
N ALA A 120 -11.52 14.39 -1.03
CA ALA A 120 -11.22 14.65 0.38
C ALA A 120 -10.23 13.64 0.99
N ILE A 121 -10.33 12.36 0.61
CA ILE A 121 -9.39 11.30 1.03
C ILE A 121 -8.01 11.51 0.40
N MET A 122 -7.96 11.79 -0.90
CA MET A 122 -6.71 11.92 -1.65
C MET A 122 -6.01 13.28 -1.46
N ALA A 123 -6.70 14.27 -0.89
CA ALA A 123 -6.20 15.62 -0.68
C ALA A 123 -4.83 15.64 0.03
N LYS A 124 -3.95 16.53 -0.45
CA LYS A 124 -2.56 16.68 0.04
C LYS A 124 -1.75 15.37 0.00
N GLY A 125 -2.11 14.41 -0.86
CA GLY A 125 -1.48 13.10 -0.93
C GLY A 125 -1.75 12.26 0.31
N PHE A 126 -3.02 12.16 0.71
CA PHE A 126 -3.51 11.43 1.90
C PHE A 126 -3.11 12.01 3.26
N LYS A 127 -2.59 13.24 3.31
CA LYS A 127 -2.15 13.90 4.56
C LYS A 127 -3.27 14.61 5.34
N THR A 128 -4.53 14.46 4.93
CA THR A 128 -5.69 14.93 5.68
C THR A 128 -6.06 13.92 6.77
N PRO A 129 -6.80 14.30 7.84
CA PRO A 129 -7.25 13.32 8.84
C PRO A 129 -8.00 12.13 8.24
N LEU A 130 -8.86 12.38 7.24
CA LEU A 130 -9.59 11.35 6.52
C LEU A 130 -8.66 10.48 5.65
N GLY A 131 -7.68 11.09 4.97
CA GLY A 131 -6.67 10.36 4.21
C GLY A 131 -5.80 9.46 5.09
N VAL A 132 -5.32 9.97 6.22
CA VAL A 132 -4.53 9.22 7.20
C VAL A 132 -5.34 8.07 7.78
N PHE A 133 -6.61 8.29 8.11
CA PHE A 133 -7.51 7.24 8.58
C PHE A 133 -7.68 6.11 7.56
N THR A 134 -7.91 6.46 6.30
CA THR A 134 -8.01 5.49 5.19
C THR A 134 -6.71 4.71 4.99
N VAL A 135 -5.56 5.40 4.98
CA VAL A 135 -4.22 4.78 4.82
C VAL A 135 -3.86 3.91 6.03
N ALA A 136 -4.26 4.31 7.24
CA ALA A 136 -4.09 3.48 8.43
C ALA A 136 -4.87 2.16 8.30
N GLY A 137 -6.10 2.20 7.81
CA GLY A 137 -6.86 0.98 7.50
C GLY A 137 -6.18 0.10 6.45
N LEU A 138 -5.51 0.68 5.45
CA LEU A 138 -4.79 -0.07 4.42
C LEU A 138 -3.52 -0.74 4.97
N HIS A 139 -2.67 -0.01 5.69
CA HIS A 139 -1.34 -0.51 6.09
C HIS A 139 -1.31 -1.12 7.50
N VAL A 140 -2.07 -0.58 8.46
CA VAL A 140 -1.98 -0.97 9.87
C VAL A 140 -2.90 -2.15 10.19
N LEU A 141 -4.06 -2.25 9.56
CA LEU A 141 -5.01 -3.36 9.77
C LEU A 141 -4.39 -4.76 9.67
N PRO A 142 -3.65 -5.13 8.59
CA PRO A 142 -3.07 -6.47 8.50
C PRO A 142 -2.07 -6.75 9.64
N VAL A 143 -1.25 -5.76 10.04
CA VAL A 143 -0.30 -5.92 11.15
C VAL A 143 -1.03 -6.03 12.50
N TRP A 144 -2.11 -5.27 12.69
CA TRP A 144 -2.94 -5.36 13.89
C TRP A 144 -3.59 -6.73 14.03
N LEU A 145 -4.15 -7.26 12.94
CA LEU A 145 -4.73 -8.59 12.88
C LEU A 145 -3.69 -9.69 13.17
N TYR A 146 -2.48 -9.55 12.61
CA TYR A 146 -1.36 -10.42 12.95
C TYR A 146 -1.07 -10.42 14.46
N GLY A 147 -0.98 -9.23 15.05
CA GLY A 147 -0.71 -9.07 16.48
C GLY A 147 -1.81 -9.66 17.37
N CYS A 148 -3.07 -9.58 16.94
CA CYS A 148 -4.20 -10.23 17.63
C CYS A 148 -4.09 -11.77 17.53
N GLN A 149 -3.93 -12.31 16.32
CA GLN A 149 -3.91 -13.76 16.08
C GLN A 149 -2.73 -14.48 16.75
N HIS A 150 -1.57 -13.83 16.81
CA HIS A 150 -0.35 -14.40 17.41
C HIS A 150 -0.17 -14.00 18.88
N GLY A 151 -1.17 -13.35 19.49
CA GLY A 151 -1.14 -12.94 20.90
C GLY A 151 -0.08 -11.88 21.24
N VAL A 152 0.52 -11.22 20.24
CA VAL A 152 1.57 -10.20 20.45
C VAL A 152 1.02 -9.01 21.23
N LEU A 153 -0.18 -8.54 20.88
CA LEU A 153 -0.77 -7.35 21.52
C LEU A 153 -1.06 -7.60 23.00
N THR A 154 -1.57 -8.80 23.34
CA THR A 154 -1.88 -9.18 24.72
C THR A 154 -0.61 -9.54 25.49
N ASN A 155 0.23 -10.43 24.96
CA ASN A 155 1.32 -11.06 25.71
C ASN A 155 2.60 -10.20 25.75
N THR A 156 2.86 -9.43 24.69
CA THR A 156 4.08 -8.61 24.59
C THR A 156 3.80 -7.16 24.99
N PHE A 157 2.68 -6.59 24.55
CA PHE A 157 2.34 -5.19 24.77
C PHE A 157 1.30 -4.96 25.88
N TYR A 158 0.76 -6.02 26.49
CA TYR A 158 -0.22 -5.94 27.57
C TYR A 158 -1.46 -5.08 27.25
N ILE A 159 -1.87 -5.06 25.98
CA ILE A 159 -3.03 -4.30 25.52
C ILE A 159 -4.32 -5.06 25.88
N PRO A 160 -5.28 -4.44 26.59
CA PRO A 160 -6.56 -5.10 26.91
C PRO A 160 -7.37 -5.48 25.67
N GLU A 161 -8.08 -6.60 25.70
CA GLU A 161 -8.87 -7.10 24.56
C GLU A 161 -9.93 -6.11 24.06
N TRP A 162 -10.56 -5.35 24.97
CA TRP A 162 -11.53 -4.32 24.58
C TRP A 162 -10.87 -3.17 23.80
N CYS A 163 -9.66 -2.76 24.17
CA CYS A 163 -8.87 -1.80 23.40
C CYS A 163 -8.53 -2.37 22.02
N GLN A 164 -8.15 -3.65 21.97
CA GLN A 164 -7.84 -4.33 20.72
C GLN A 164 -9.03 -4.33 19.76
N GLY A 165 -10.22 -4.64 20.27
CA GLY A 165 -11.47 -4.60 19.53
C GLY A 165 -11.83 -3.20 19.02
N LEU A 166 -11.69 -2.16 19.85
CA LEU A 166 -11.97 -0.79 19.44
C LEU A 166 -11.06 -0.32 18.30
N VAL A 167 -9.74 -0.54 18.43
CA VAL A 167 -8.79 -0.18 17.38
C VAL A 167 -9.04 -1.00 16.12
N LEU A 168 -9.35 -2.29 16.26
CA LEU A 168 -9.70 -3.14 15.13
C LEU A 168 -10.91 -2.60 14.36
N LEU A 169 -11.98 -2.20 15.05
CA LEU A 169 -13.17 -1.62 14.40
C LEU A 169 -12.83 -0.35 13.62
N LEU A 170 -12.00 0.53 14.19
CA LEU A 170 -11.54 1.75 13.52
C LEU A 170 -10.73 1.42 12.25
N LEU A 171 -9.81 0.46 12.35
CA LEU A 171 -8.98 0.04 11.22
C LEU A 171 -9.79 -0.64 10.11
N ILE A 172 -10.79 -1.46 10.47
CA ILE A 172 -11.73 -2.06 9.50
C ILE A 172 -12.53 -0.96 8.78
N ALA A 173 -13.06 0.02 9.52
CA ALA A 173 -13.77 1.14 8.91
C ALA A 173 -12.87 1.93 7.94
N GLY A 174 -11.60 2.17 8.30
CA GLY A 174 -10.61 2.76 7.40
C GLY A 174 -10.34 1.91 6.15
N ARG A 175 -10.24 0.58 6.29
CA ARG A 175 -10.03 -0.34 5.16
C ARG A 175 -11.22 -0.39 4.21
N LEU A 176 -12.44 -0.39 4.73
CA LEU A 176 -13.67 -0.35 3.94
C LEU A 176 -13.78 0.97 3.15
N LEU A 177 -13.41 2.09 3.78
CA LEU A 177 -13.32 3.37 3.10
C LEU A 177 -12.26 3.32 1.98
N CYS A 178 -11.09 2.74 2.24
CA CYS A 178 -10.06 2.52 1.22
C CYS A 178 -10.59 1.67 0.05
N MET A 179 -11.28 0.57 0.36
CA MET A 179 -11.90 -0.32 -0.63
C MET A 179 -12.89 0.42 -1.52
N SER A 180 -13.69 1.35 -0.98
CA SER A 180 -14.60 2.16 -1.80
C SER A 180 -13.86 3.05 -2.80
N VAL A 181 -12.71 3.63 -2.41
CA VAL A 181 -11.84 4.42 -3.30
C VAL A 181 -11.18 3.54 -4.36
N GLU A 182 -10.72 2.35 -3.98
CA GLU A 182 -10.14 1.34 -4.87
C GLU A 182 -11.13 0.92 -5.96
N MET A 183 -12.37 0.59 -5.57
CA MET A 183 -13.45 0.25 -6.50
C MET A 183 -13.76 1.41 -7.44
N TRP A 184 -13.77 2.65 -6.93
CA TRP A 184 -13.97 3.82 -7.77
C TRP A 184 -12.81 4.03 -8.77
N CYS A 185 -11.56 3.79 -8.38
CA CYS A 185 -10.41 3.86 -9.30
C CYS A 185 -10.54 2.84 -10.44
N ILE A 186 -10.90 1.59 -10.11
CA ILE A 186 -11.12 0.53 -11.11
C ILE A 186 -12.27 0.91 -12.05
N TRP A 187 -13.39 1.36 -11.50
CA TRP A 187 -14.55 1.77 -12.29
C TRP A 187 -14.20 2.91 -13.27
N THR A 188 -13.46 3.91 -12.80
CA THR A 188 -12.99 5.03 -13.62
C THR A 188 -12.10 4.53 -14.76
N HIS A 189 -11.24 3.53 -14.51
CA HIS A 189 -10.42 2.91 -15.54
C HIS A 189 -11.27 2.16 -16.57
N VAL A 190 -12.28 1.40 -16.14
CA VAL A 190 -13.22 0.72 -17.05
C VAL A 190 -13.94 1.73 -17.93
N LEU A 191 -14.46 2.83 -17.36
CA LEU A 191 -15.09 3.90 -18.14
C LEU A 191 -14.16 4.47 -19.20
N TYR A 192 -12.90 4.74 -18.83
CA TYR A 192 -11.87 5.22 -19.76
C TYR A 192 -11.64 4.24 -20.93
N LEU A 193 -11.63 2.93 -20.68
CA LEU A 193 -11.46 1.92 -21.73
C LEU A 193 -12.70 1.77 -22.62
N THR A 194 -13.89 2.04 -22.09
CA THR A 194 -15.16 1.95 -22.83
C THR A 194 -15.55 3.24 -23.54
N ASP A 195 -14.91 4.37 -23.22
CA ASP A 195 -15.16 5.64 -23.88
C ASP A 195 -14.60 5.58 -25.31
N ILE A 196 -15.46 5.25 -26.27
CA ILE A 196 -15.14 5.21 -27.70
C ILE A 196 -14.93 6.65 -28.18
N LYS A 197 -13.75 7.20 -27.94
CA LYS A 197 -13.18 8.16 -28.89
C LYS A 197 -12.59 7.33 -30.02
N GLU A 198 -13.37 7.15 -31.08
CA GLU A 198 -12.86 6.69 -32.37
C GLU A 198 -11.58 7.47 -32.70
N THR A 199 -10.42 6.84 -32.57
CA THR A 199 -9.24 7.24 -33.30
C THR A 199 -9.51 6.95 -34.77
N LYS A 200 -10.28 7.83 -35.43
CA LYS A 200 -10.22 8.00 -36.88
C LYS A 200 -8.83 8.50 -37.21
N HIS A 201 -7.90 7.56 -37.38
CA HIS A 201 -6.72 7.78 -38.19
C HIS A 201 -7.16 7.73 -39.66
N ASN A 202 -7.48 8.91 -40.20
CA ASN A 202 -7.26 9.20 -41.62
C ASN A 202 -5.78 9.57 -41.81
#